data_AF-A0A968PFJ2-F1
#
_entry.id   AF-A0A968PFJ2-F1
#
_cell.length_a   1.000
_cell.length_b   1.000
_cell.length_c   1.000
_cell.angle_alpha   90.00
_cell.angle_beta   90.00
_cell.angle_gamma   90.00
#
_symmetry.space_group_name_H-M   'P 1'
#
loop_
_entity.id
_entity.type
_entity.pdbx_description
1 polymer ?
#
loop_
_entity_poly.entity_id
_entity_poly.type
_entity_poly.pdbx_seq_one_letter_code
_entity_poly.pdbx_strand_id
1 'polypeptide(L)'
;MRGSLRTSFISPTKFDFNPLRTLFPYASLTPATYGLFTPALYPTVIAFAFFLTTSVSLSLGLSQFVWAALGGLLLSNGISMQGGWNEANMQNMLMFGGYAGFAAIIIYVGRRHYWDVAKAAVGLPHKAETPVYTVWAMRGLVVCIIGAAWILKHIGLDWMLALPIVAMILLIFLVISRANAETGSMFMQANWLPMAILTGLLGADAVGPTAYILMTMASLMVVADAREAILPFLTNALEISERTGETPPRKIPRDWLS
;
A
#
# COMPACT_ATOMS: atom_id res chain seq x y z
N MET A 1 45.95 34.56 20.70
CA MET A 1 45.55 33.65 19.61
C MET A 1 44.24 32.98 20.00
N ARG A 2 43.12 33.49 19.47
CA ARG A 2 41.77 32.92 19.61
C ARG A 2 41.58 31.85 18.53
N GLY A 3 41.06 30.67 18.88
CA GLY A 3 40.87 29.57 17.94
C GLY A 3 39.87 28.52 18.41
N SER A 4 38.59 28.92 18.53
CA SER A 4 37.40 28.10 18.25
C SER A 4 37.26 26.71 18.91
N LEU A 5 36.86 26.69 20.18
CA LEU A 5 35.97 25.64 20.70
C LEU A 5 34.55 25.96 20.23
N ARG A 6 34.15 25.44 19.05
CA ARG A 6 32.72 25.34 18.69
C ARG A 6 32.20 24.05 19.29
N THR A 7 31.78 24.11 20.55
CA THR A 7 30.82 23.18 21.11
C THR A 7 29.48 23.42 20.43
N SER A 8 29.30 22.84 19.23
CA SER A 8 27.96 22.60 18.73
C SER A 8 27.29 21.67 19.72
N PHE A 9 26.36 22.19 20.52
CA PHE A 9 25.37 21.42 21.29
C PHE A 9 24.57 20.57 20.29
N ILE A 10 25.15 19.45 19.86
CA ILE A 10 24.46 18.42 19.11
C ILE A 10 23.92 17.49 20.18
N SER A 11 22.64 17.65 20.55
CA SER A 11 21.93 16.64 21.33
C SER A 11 22.23 15.27 20.71
N PRO A 12 22.63 14.25 21.50
CA PRO A 12 22.93 12.93 20.95
C PRO A 12 21.65 12.36 20.36
N THR A 13 21.50 12.52 19.05
CA THR A 13 20.34 12.07 18.27
C THR A 13 20.48 10.62 17.86
N LYS A 14 21.55 9.93 18.28
CA LYS A 14 21.80 8.52 17.99
C LYS A 14 22.23 7.83 19.27
N PHE A 15 21.52 6.77 19.64
CA PHE A 15 21.95 5.84 20.68
C PHE A 15 22.52 4.61 20.01
N ASP A 16 23.68 4.13 20.46
CA ASP A 16 24.30 2.92 19.91
C ASP A 16 24.04 1.73 20.84
N PHE A 17 23.20 0.80 20.38
CA PHE A 17 22.89 -0.46 21.03
C PHE A 17 23.46 -1.65 20.22
N ASN A 18 24.50 -1.44 19.43
CA ASN A 18 25.23 -2.52 18.74
C ASN A 18 25.60 -3.71 19.63
N PRO A 19 25.90 -3.57 20.94
CA PRO A 19 26.14 -4.72 21.82
C PRO A 19 24.94 -5.67 21.93
N LEU A 20 23.70 -5.22 21.72
CA LEU A 20 22.52 -6.10 21.72
C LEU A 20 22.44 -7.01 20.49
N ARG A 21 23.21 -6.72 19.43
CA ARG A 21 23.28 -7.59 18.25
C ARG A 21 23.93 -8.94 18.56
N THR A 22 24.81 -9.01 19.56
CA THR A 22 25.43 -10.28 19.98
C THR A 22 24.45 -11.19 20.71
N LEU A 23 23.47 -10.61 21.40
CA LEU A 23 22.39 -11.33 22.08
C LEU A 23 21.28 -11.80 21.12
N PHE A 24 21.04 -11.05 20.03
CA PHE A 24 20.00 -11.37 19.04
C PHE A 24 20.54 -11.41 17.60
N PRO A 25 21.40 -12.39 17.27
CA PRO A 25 22.07 -12.44 15.96
C PRO A 25 21.07 -12.59 14.81
N TYR A 26 20.06 -13.45 14.94
CA TYR A 26 19.04 -13.64 13.90
C TYR A 26 18.15 -12.41 13.68
N ALA A 27 17.80 -11.68 14.74
CA ALA A 27 17.02 -10.45 14.60
C ALA A 27 17.82 -9.32 13.92
N SER A 28 19.14 -9.32 14.07
CA SER A 28 20.03 -8.33 13.42
C SER A 28 20.24 -8.55 11.92
N LEU A 29 19.94 -9.76 11.44
CA LEU A 29 20.04 -10.15 10.03
C LEU A 29 18.72 -9.96 9.27
N THR A 30 17.63 -9.70 9.99
CA THR A 30 16.32 -9.46 9.39
C THR A 30 16.34 -8.14 8.58
N PRO A 31 15.92 -8.15 7.30
CA PRO A 31 15.75 -6.94 6.51
C PRO A 31 14.83 -5.91 7.21
N ALA A 32 14.99 -4.64 6.89
CA ALA A 32 14.20 -3.53 7.45
C ALA A 32 14.35 -3.28 8.97
N THR A 33 15.27 -3.94 9.69
CA THR A 33 15.62 -3.60 11.08
C THR A 33 16.62 -2.44 11.22
N TYR A 34 16.80 -1.68 10.12
CA TYR A 34 17.67 -0.50 10.08
C TYR A 34 17.24 0.52 11.15
N GLY A 35 18.14 0.79 12.10
CA GLY A 35 17.89 1.73 13.19
C GLY A 35 17.33 1.10 14.47
N LEU A 36 16.98 -0.19 14.50
CA LEU A 36 16.53 -0.84 15.75
C LEU A 36 17.64 -0.86 16.82
N PHE A 37 18.86 -1.16 16.39
CA PHE A 37 20.05 -1.18 17.26
C PHE A 37 20.78 0.17 17.29
N THR A 38 20.35 1.13 16.47
CA THR A 38 20.92 2.48 16.44
C THR A 38 19.79 3.51 16.28
N PRO A 39 18.87 3.62 17.26
CA PRO A 39 17.70 4.47 17.12
C PRO A 39 18.16 5.92 17.03
N ALA A 40 17.70 6.57 15.96
CA ALA A 40 17.94 7.98 15.75
C ALA A 40 16.67 8.77 16.06
N LEU A 41 16.81 9.76 16.95
CA LEU A 41 15.71 10.67 17.28
C LEU A 41 15.65 11.77 16.22
N TYR A 42 14.52 11.81 15.51
CA TYR A 42 14.20 12.87 14.55
C TYR A 42 13.08 13.74 15.14
N PRO A 43 13.39 14.92 15.70
CA PRO A 43 12.39 15.78 16.34
C PRO A 43 11.22 16.14 15.42
N THR A 44 11.46 16.28 14.13
CA THR A 44 10.42 16.51 13.11
C THR A 44 9.47 15.32 12.97
N VAL A 45 9.98 14.08 12.95
CA VAL A 45 9.16 12.86 12.92
C VAL A 45 8.34 12.72 14.20
N ILE A 46 8.93 13.05 15.36
CA ILE A 46 8.21 13.07 16.63
C ILE A 46 7.08 14.10 16.60
N ALA A 47 7.32 15.30 16.08
CA ALA A 47 6.30 16.33 15.92
C ALA A 47 5.15 15.85 15.00
N PHE A 48 5.46 15.20 13.87
CA PHE A 48 4.43 14.63 13.01
C PHE A 48 3.66 13.47 13.66
N ALA A 49 4.32 12.67 14.50
CA ALA A 49 3.68 11.58 15.23
C ALA A 49 2.63 12.08 16.25
N PHE A 50 2.70 13.33 16.71
CA PHE A 50 1.65 13.95 17.53
C PHE A 50 0.36 14.26 16.75
N PHE A 51 0.41 14.33 15.42
CA PHE A 51 -0.79 14.48 14.58
C PHE A 51 -1.47 13.15 14.25
N LEU A 52 -0.80 12.02 14.47
CA LEU A 52 -1.37 10.69 14.27
C LEU A 52 -2.22 10.27 15.48
N THR A 53 -3.27 9.48 15.22
CA THR A 53 -4.06 8.85 16.28
C THR A 53 -3.19 7.93 17.16
N THR A 54 -3.43 7.92 18.48
CA THR A 54 -2.65 7.16 19.47
C THR A 54 -2.49 5.67 19.13
N SER A 55 -3.55 5.04 18.61
CA SER A 55 -3.54 3.64 18.18
C SER A 55 -2.57 3.38 17.02
N VAL A 56 -2.48 4.30 16.07
CA VAL A 56 -1.59 4.23 14.91
C VAL A 56 -0.15 4.46 15.35
N SER A 57 0.12 5.50 16.15
CA SER A 57 1.47 5.77 16.65
C SER A 57 2.02 4.60 17.48
N LEU A 58 1.17 3.97 18.30
CA LEU A 58 1.53 2.76 19.04
C LEU A 58 1.83 1.59 18.10
N SER A 59 0.98 1.36 17.10
CA SER A 59 1.17 0.29 16.12
C SER A 59 2.46 0.46 15.32
N LEU A 60 2.74 1.67 14.82
CA LEU A 60 3.97 2.00 14.10
C LEU A 60 5.21 1.78 14.98
N GLY A 61 5.16 2.22 16.24
CA GLY A 61 6.25 2.01 17.19
C GLY A 61 6.53 0.53 17.48
N LEU A 62 5.48 -0.29 17.64
CA LEU A 62 5.63 -1.72 17.93
C LEU A 62 5.96 -2.56 16.69
N SER A 63 5.57 -2.10 15.50
CA SER A 63 5.69 -2.87 14.25
C SER A 63 7.11 -3.36 13.97
N GLN A 64 8.11 -2.51 14.22
CA GLN A 64 9.53 -2.83 13.99
C GLN A 64 10.03 -3.94 14.92
N PHE A 65 9.59 -3.95 16.19
CA PHE A 65 9.94 -5.00 17.14
C PHE A 65 9.27 -6.33 16.79
N VAL A 66 7.99 -6.27 16.43
CA VAL A 66 7.24 -7.46 15.98
C VAL A 66 7.87 -8.04 14.71
N TRP A 67 8.27 -7.20 13.75
CA TRP A 67 8.95 -7.61 12.54
C TRP A 67 10.32 -8.25 12.83
N ALA A 68 11.12 -7.65 13.71
CA ALA A 68 12.41 -8.21 14.12
C ALA A 68 12.26 -9.59 14.78
N ALA A 69 11.23 -9.77 15.62
CA ALA A 69 10.93 -11.05 16.27
C ALA A 69 10.47 -12.12 15.25
N LEU A 70 9.50 -11.78 14.39
CA LEU A 70 9.01 -12.70 13.36
C LEU A 70 10.10 -13.07 12.35
N GLY A 71 10.88 -12.09 11.89
CA GLY A 71 11.97 -12.34 10.97
C GLY A 71 13.10 -13.14 11.57
N GLY A 72 13.42 -12.91 12.86
CA GLY A 72 14.36 -13.74 13.61
C GLY A 72 13.90 -15.20 13.72
N LEU A 73 12.60 -15.44 13.95
CA LEU A 73 12.02 -16.78 13.96
C LEU A 73 12.10 -17.44 12.57
N LEU A 74 11.76 -16.73 11.51
CA LEU A 74 11.80 -17.26 10.14
C LEU A 74 13.24 -17.59 9.72
N LEU A 75 14.20 -16.72 10.03
CA LEU A 75 15.62 -16.99 9.81
C LEU A 75 16.13 -18.19 10.63
N SER A 76 15.69 -18.35 11.89
CA SER A 76 16.07 -19.52 12.69
C SER A 76 15.51 -20.84 12.15
N ASN A 77 14.43 -20.78 11.39
CA ASN A 77 13.85 -21.92 10.67
C ASN A 77 14.46 -22.10 9.26
N GLY A 78 15.52 -21.35 8.91
CA GLY A 78 16.22 -21.46 7.63
C GLY A 78 15.54 -20.74 6.47
N ILE A 79 14.51 -19.94 6.71
CA ILE A 79 13.82 -19.17 5.66
C ILE A 79 14.55 -17.85 5.46
N SER A 80 15.25 -17.72 4.33
CA SER A 80 15.92 -16.48 3.96
C SER A 80 14.91 -15.38 3.62
N MET A 81 14.99 -14.25 4.33
CA MET A 81 14.18 -13.07 4.04
C MET A 81 14.92 -12.05 3.16
N GLN A 82 16.18 -12.30 2.85
CA GLN A 82 17.03 -11.38 2.09
C GLN A 82 16.56 -11.28 0.63
N GLY A 83 16.45 -10.05 0.13
CA GLY A 83 16.20 -9.78 -1.29
C GLY A 83 15.81 -8.32 -1.52
N GLY A 84 15.84 -7.91 -2.78
CA GLY A 84 15.45 -6.57 -3.22
C GLY A 84 13.93 -6.36 -3.24
N TRP A 85 13.51 -5.10 -3.23
CA TRP A 85 12.10 -4.70 -3.41
C TRP A 85 11.53 -5.06 -4.79
N ASN A 86 12.41 -5.36 -5.76
CA ASN A 86 12.07 -5.79 -7.13
C ASN A 86 12.08 -7.32 -7.31
N GLU A 87 12.49 -8.07 -6.29
CA GLU A 87 12.70 -9.52 -6.40
C GLU A 87 11.50 -10.29 -5.86
N ALA A 88 11.27 -11.49 -6.40
CA ALA A 88 10.29 -12.43 -5.88
C ALA A 88 10.81 -13.09 -4.58
N ASN A 89 10.92 -12.31 -3.50
CA ASN A 89 11.43 -12.77 -2.20
C ASN A 89 10.29 -12.99 -1.19
N MET A 90 10.62 -13.68 -0.09
CA MET A 90 9.67 -13.96 0.99
C MET A 90 9.14 -12.70 1.67
N GLN A 91 9.96 -11.65 1.77
CA GLN A 91 9.53 -10.38 2.36
C GLN A 91 8.39 -9.74 1.56
N ASN A 92 8.52 -9.67 0.24
CA ASN A 92 7.49 -9.11 -0.64
C ASN A 92 6.22 -9.96 -0.60
N MET A 93 6.34 -11.29 -0.52
CA MET A 93 5.21 -12.21 -0.33
C MET A 93 4.44 -11.95 0.97
N LEU A 94 5.14 -11.73 2.09
CA LEU A 94 4.51 -11.40 3.38
C LEU A 94 3.82 -10.03 3.34
N MET A 95 4.45 -9.04 2.72
CA MET A 95 3.85 -7.71 2.51
C MET A 95 2.59 -7.80 1.65
N PHE A 96 2.66 -8.55 0.54
CA PHE A 96 1.49 -8.83 -0.30
C PHE A 96 0.37 -9.51 0.51
N GLY A 97 0.71 -10.50 1.35
CA GLY A 97 -0.25 -11.15 2.24
C GLY A 97 -0.95 -10.16 3.18
N GLY A 98 -0.21 -9.21 3.75
CA GLY A 98 -0.77 -8.14 4.57
C GLY A 98 -1.74 -7.23 3.80
N TYR A 99 -1.36 -6.81 2.60
CA TYR A 99 -2.21 -6.00 1.72
C TYR A 99 -3.48 -6.78 1.28
N ALA A 100 -3.33 -8.05 0.92
CA ALA A 100 -4.45 -8.92 0.55
C ALA A 100 -5.40 -9.14 1.73
N GLY A 101 -4.87 -9.35 2.94
CA GLY A 101 -5.67 -9.45 4.17
C GLY A 101 -6.46 -8.18 4.47
N PHE A 102 -5.81 -7.01 4.35
CA PHE A 102 -6.49 -5.73 4.55
C PHE A 102 -7.56 -5.47 3.48
N ALA A 103 -7.26 -5.77 2.22
CA ALA A 103 -8.23 -5.69 1.13
C ALA A 103 -9.43 -6.64 1.36
N ALA A 104 -9.19 -7.86 1.87
CA ALA A 104 -10.25 -8.79 2.21
C ALA A 104 -11.17 -8.24 3.31
N ILE A 105 -10.62 -7.56 4.32
CA ILE A 105 -11.41 -6.88 5.36
C ILE A 105 -12.26 -5.76 4.74
N ILE A 106 -11.68 -4.92 3.88
CA ILE A 106 -12.41 -3.84 3.19
C ILE A 106 -13.59 -4.43 2.39
N ILE A 107 -13.32 -5.45 1.57
CA ILE A 107 -14.35 -6.13 0.77
C ILE A 107 -15.41 -6.73 1.69
N TYR A 108 -15.00 -7.39 2.78
CA TYR A 108 -15.92 -8.02 3.72
C TYR A 108 -16.85 -7.01 4.39
N VAL A 109 -16.34 -5.88 4.87
CA VAL A 109 -17.13 -4.83 5.51
C VAL A 109 -18.06 -4.15 4.50
N GLY A 110 -17.56 -3.82 3.31
CA GLY A 110 -18.32 -3.13 2.26
C GLY A 110 -19.22 -4.02 1.40
N ARG A 111 -19.19 -5.36 1.56
CA ARG A 111 -19.79 -6.34 0.63
C ARG A 111 -21.21 -6.01 0.19
N ARG A 112 -22.07 -5.57 1.11
CA ARG A 112 -23.47 -5.25 0.82
C ARG A 112 -23.58 -4.02 -0.06
N HIS A 113 -22.83 -2.98 0.26
CA HIS A 113 -22.80 -1.74 -0.51
C HIS A 113 -22.19 -1.97 -1.90
N TYR A 114 -21.06 -2.68 -1.99
CA TYR A 114 -20.42 -2.99 -3.27
C TYR A 114 -21.33 -3.83 -4.17
N TRP A 115 -22.06 -4.79 -3.59
CA TRP A 115 -23.01 -5.62 -4.34
C TRP A 115 -24.19 -4.80 -4.87
N ASP A 116 -24.73 -3.88 -4.07
CA ASP A 116 -25.83 -3.02 -4.48
C ASP A 116 -25.39 -2.04 -5.58
N VAL A 117 -24.18 -1.47 -5.48
CA VAL A 117 -23.57 -0.62 -6.53
C VAL A 117 -23.30 -1.41 -7.81
N ALA A 118 -22.79 -2.64 -7.71
CA ALA A 118 -22.52 -3.49 -8.87
C ALA A 118 -23.81 -3.84 -9.61
N LYS A 119 -24.89 -4.17 -8.90
CA LYS A 119 -26.22 -4.36 -9.50
C LYS A 119 -26.69 -3.10 -10.21
N ALA A 120 -26.61 -1.95 -9.53
CA ALA A 120 -27.01 -0.67 -10.10
C ALA A 120 -26.21 -0.31 -11.37
N ALA A 121 -24.91 -0.63 -11.40
CA ALA A 121 -24.05 -0.40 -12.55
C ALA A 121 -24.50 -1.19 -13.79
N VAL A 122 -25.01 -2.41 -13.60
CA VAL A 122 -25.48 -3.30 -14.68
C VAL A 122 -26.99 -3.13 -14.96
N GLY A 123 -27.69 -2.24 -14.24
CA GLY A 123 -29.11 -1.97 -14.44
C GLY A 123 -30.06 -2.96 -13.74
N LEU A 124 -29.55 -3.72 -12.78
CA LEU A 124 -30.35 -4.62 -11.94
C LEU A 124 -31.04 -3.86 -10.79
N PRO A 125 -32.17 -4.37 -10.26
CA PRO A 125 -32.85 -3.76 -9.13
C PRO A 125 -31.93 -3.65 -7.92
N HIS A 126 -31.82 -2.43 -7.38
CA HIS A 126 -30.99 -2.10 -6.22
C HIS A 126 -31.77 -1.27 -5.20
N LYS A 127 -31.21 -1.08 -4.00
CA LYS A 127 -31.82 -0.25 -2.94
C LYS A 127 -31.68 1.24 -3.22
N ALA A 128 -32.77 2.00 -3.07
CA ALA A 128 -32.87 3.43 -3.38
C ALA A 128 -31.86 4.38 -2.69
N GLU A 129 -31.03 3.90 -1.76
CA GLU A 129 -30.02 4.69 -1.04
C GLU A 129 -28.71 4.88 -1.81
N THR A 130 -28.48 4.18 -2.93
CA THR A 130 -27.21 4.28 -3.65
C THR A 130 -27.11 5.59 -4.44
N PRO A 131 -26.14 6.49 -4.14
CA PRO A 131 -25.98 7.72 -4.88
C PRO A 131 -25.59 7.46 -6.34
N VAL A 132 -26.04 8.34 -7.22
CA VAL A 132 -25.88 8.18 -8.67
C VAL A 132 -24.41 8.27 -9.09
N TYR A 133 -23.65 9.18 -8.47
CA TYR A 133 -22.24 9.34 -8.78
C TYR A 133 -21.46 8.04 -8.52
N THR A 134 -21.90 7.21 -7.55
CA THR A 134 -21.30 5.92 -7.23
C THR A 134 -21.47 4.91 -8.37
N VAL A 135 -22.61 4.94 -9.07
CA VAL A 135 -22.88 4.06 -10.22
C VAL A 135 -21.98 4.41 -11.41
N TRP A 136 -21.86 5.71 -11.71
CA TRP A 136 -20.96 6.18 -12.77
C TRP A 136 -19.49 5.96 -12.42
N ALA A 137 -19.10 6.15 -11.16
CA ALA A 137 -17.76 5.85 -10.68
C ALA A 137 -17.43 4.36 -10.88
N MET A 138 -18.37 3.45 -10.57
CA MET A 138 -18.19 2.02 -10.78
C MET A 138 -18.04 1.68 -12.28
N ARG A 139 -18.89 2.25 -13.14
CA ARG A 139 -18.78 2.06 -14.61
C ARG A 139 -17.45 2.59 -15.14
N GLY A 140 -17.04 3.78 -14.71
CA GLY A 140 -15.76 4.38 -15.06
C GLY A 140 -14.58 3.51 -14.62
N LEU A 141 -14.62 2.98 -13.39
CA LEU A 141 -13.61 2.05 -12.88
C LEU A 141 -13.50 0.79 -13.75
N VAL A 142 -14.63 0.18 -14.13
CA VAL A 142 -14.64 -1.00 -15.00
C VAL A 142 -14.05 -0.68 -16.38
N VAL A 143 -14.42 0.46 -16.97
CA VAL A 143 -13.85 0.91 -18.25
C VAL A 143 -12.34 1.12 -18.14
N CYS A 144 -11.85 1.73 -17.06
CA CYS A 144 -10.42 1.93 -16.81
C CYS A 144 -9.69 0.59 -16.63
N ILE A 145 -10.27 -0.38 -15.92
CA ILE A 145 -9.70 -1.72 -15.76
C ILE A 145 -9.56 -2.42 -17.11
N ILE A 146 -10.64 -2.42 -17.90
CA ILE A 146 -10.65 -3.04 -19.24
C ILE A 146 -9.65 -2.33 -20.15
N GLY A 147 -9.63 -0.99 -20.14
CA GLY A 147 -8.69 -0.19 -20.92
C GLY A 147 -7.23 -0.46 -20.55
N ALA A 148 -6.90 -0.50 -19.26
CA ALA A 148 -5.55 -0.81 -18.79
C ALA A 148 -5.11 -2.23 -19.19
N ALA A 149 -5.99 -3.23 -19.01
CA ALA A 149 -5.71 -4.60 -19.43
C ALA A 149 -5.56 -4.71 -20.96
N TRP A 150 -6.35 -3.96 -21.73
CA TRP A 150 -6.29 -3.92 -23.18
C TRP A 150 -5.00 -3.28 -23.70
N ILE A 151 -4.54 -2.19 -23.07
CA ILE A 151 -3.25 -1.55 -23.37
C ILE A 151 -2.10 -2.54 -23.12
N LEU A 152 -2.10 -3.22 -21.96
CA LEU A 152 -1.08 -4.23 -21.65
C LEU A 152 -1.08 -5.38 -22.65
N LYS A 153 -2.28 -5.82 -23.07
CA LYS A 153 -2.42 -6.83 -24.12
C LYS A 153 -1.84 -6.38 -25.46
N HIS A 154 -2.08 -5.12 -25.86
CA HIS A 154 -1.54 -4.57 -27.11
C HIS A 154 -0.01 -4.44 -27.10
N ILE A 155 0.58 -4.30 -25.92
CA ILE A 155 2.04 -4.26 -25.74
C ILE A 155 2.65 -5.67 -25.78
N GLY A 156 1.84 -6.73 -25.78
CA GLY A 156 2.27 -8.13 -25.93
C GLY A 156 2.19 -8.94 -24.64
N LEU A 157 1.52 -8.45 -23.59
CA LEU A 157 1.27 -9.22 -22.37
C LEU A 157 0.02 -10.10 -22.55
N ASP A 158 0.06 -11.36 -22.14
CA ASP A 158 -1.15 -12.21 -22.14
C ASP A 158 -2.22 -11.60 -21.22
N TRP A 159 -3.49 -11.73 -21.59
CA TRP A 159 -4.64 -11.41 -20.76
C TRP A 159 -4.52 -12.02 -19.35
N MET A 160 -3.97 -13.23 -19.28
CA MET A 160 -3.84 -13.97 -18.02
C MET A 160 -2.84 -13.33 -17.05
N LEU A 161 -1.89 -12.52 -17.55
CA LEU A 161 -0.95 -11.73 -16.74
C LEU A 161 -1.40 -10.26 -16.61
N ALA A 162 -2.03 -9.72 -17.66
CA ALA A 162 -2.50 -8.34 -17.71
C ALA A 162 -3.61 -8.05 -16.69
N LEU A 163 -4.54 -8.97 -16.47
CA LEU A 163 -5.58 -8.77 -15.47
C LEU A 163 -5.03 -8.81 -14.03
N PRO A 164 -4.28 -9.85 -13.62
CA PRO A 164 -3.71 -9.89 -12.28
C PRO A 164 -2.83 -8.70 -11.96
N ILE A 165 -1.98 -8.23 -12.89
CA ILE A 165 -1.13 -7.07 -12.61
C ILE A 165 -1.94 -5.80 -12.37
N VAL A 166 -2.99 -5.55 -13.17
CA VAL A 166 -3.90 -4.42 -12.96
C VAL A 166 -4.63 -4.55 -11.62
N ALA A 167 -5.10 -5.76 -11.29
CA ALA A 167 -5.76 -6.03 -10.02
C ALA A 167 -4.83 -5.79 -8.82
N MET A 168 -3.55 -6.19 -8.91
CA MET A 168 -2.55 -5.94 -7.86
C MET A 168 -2.24 -4.45 -7.71
N ILE A 169 -2.12 -3.72 -8.82
CA ILE A 169 -1.94 -2.26 -8.79
C ILE A 169 -3.13 -1.58 -8.09
N LEU A 170 -4.36 -1.97 -8.44
CA LEU A 170 -5.56 -1.45 -7.79
C LEU A 170 -5.64 -1.82 -6.31
N LEU A 171 -5.22 -3.03 -5.95
CA LEU A 171 -5.15 -3.48 -4.57
C LEU A 171 -4.18 -2.61 -3.76
N ILE A 172 -3.02 -2.25 -4.32
CA ILE A 172 -2.08 -1.33 -3.67
C ILE A 172 -2.74 0.03 -3.44
N PHE A 173 -3.32 0.63 -4.48
CA PHE A 173 -3.95 1.95 -4.35
C PHE A 173 -5.15 1.95 -3.39
N LEU A 174 -5.97 0.91 -3.41
CA LEU A 174 -7.11 0.74 -2.51
C LEU A 174 -6.65 0.69 -1.05
N VAL A 175 -5.68 -0.17 -0.75
CA VAL A 175 -5.15 -0.34 0.61
C VAL A 175 -4.48 0.94 1.10
N ILE A 176 -3.64 1.57 0.27
CA ILE A 176 -2.95 2.82 0.63
C ILE A 176 -3.96 3.94 0.88
N SER A 177 -4.91 4.14 -0.02
CA SER A 177 -5.95 5.16 0.13
C SER A 177 -6.75 4.95 1.41
N ARG A 178 -7.17 3.71 1.70
CA ARG A 178 -7.96 3.41 2.89
C ARG A 178 -7.16 3.59 4.18
N ALA A 179 -5.95 3.06 4.24
CA ALA A 179 -5.11 3.21 5.42
C ALA A 179 -4.69 4.68 5.63
N ASN A 180 -4.44 5.47 4.58
CA ASN A 180 -4.22 6.91 4.73
C ASN A 180 -5.46 7.65 5.24
N ALA A 181 -6.66 7.30 4.75
CA ALA A 181 -7.90 7.90 5.21
C ALA A 181 -8.21 7.57 6.69
N GLU A 182 -7.85 6.36 7.14
CA GLU A 182 -8.08 5.93 8.54
C GLU A 182 -7.02 6.46 9.52
N THR A 183 -5.77 6.54 9.09
CA THR A 183 -4.64 6.85 9.98
C THR A 183 -4.17 8.29 9.90
N GLY A 184 -4.50 9.01 8.82
CA GLY A 184 -3.97 10.34 8.54
C GLY A 184 -2.48 10.35 8.19
N SER A 185 -1.87 9.18 7.90
CA SER A 185 -0.47 9.11 7.50
C SER A 185 -0.25 9.83 6.17
N MET A 186 0.66 10.81 6.18
CA MET A 186 1.06 11.54 4.95
C MET A 186 2.01 10.73 4.07
N PHE A 187 2.59 9.65 4.60
CA PHE A 187 3.64 8.92 3.93
C PHE A 187 3.47 7.42 4.15
N MET A 188 3.08 6.71 3.11
CA MET A 188 2.97 5.27 3.13
C MET A 188 3.43 4.69 1.80
N GLN A 189 4.27 3.67 1.86
CA GLN A 189 4.80 2.99 0.69
C GLN A 189 4.55 1.49 0.84
N ALA A 190 4.13 0.85 -0.24
CA ALA A 190 3.97 -0.60 -0.28
C ALA A 190 5.32 -1.32 -0.13
N ASN A 191 6.38 -0.78 -0.75
CA ASN A 191 7.72 -1.35 -0.74
C ASN A 191 7.78 -2.79 -1.32
N TRP A 192 6.84 -3.11 -2.22
CA TRP A 192 6.81 -4.32 -3.04
C TRP A 192 6.23 -3.99 -4.42
N LEU A 193 6.59 -4.77 -5.45
CA LEU A 193 6.09 -4.60 -6.81
C LEU A 193 5.14 -5.73 -7.23
N PRO A 194 4.04 -5.44 -7.94
CA PRO A 194 3.14 -6.45 -8.51
C PRO A 194 3.85 -7.54 -9.33
N MET A 195 4.80 -7.15 -10.17
CA MET A 195 5.59 -8.09 -10.97
C MET A 195 6.32 -9.13 -10.10
N ALA A 196 6.91 -8.71 -8.97
CA ALA A 196 7.66 -9.61 -8.10
C ALA A 196 6.75 -10.70 -7.51
N ILE A 197 5.51 -10.35 -7.19
CA ILE A 197 4.54 -11.30 -6.66
C ILE A 197 4.05 -12.27 -7.73
N LEU A 198 3.69 -11.77 -8.92
CA LEU A 198 3.26 -12.65 -10.01
C LEU A 198 4.37 -13.62 -10.43
N THR A 199 5.61 -13.15 -10.48
CA THR A 199 6.76 -14.00 -10.78
C THR A 199 7.00 -15.05 -9.69
N GLY A 200 6.83 -14.68 -8.42
CA GLY A 200 6.97 -15.63 -7.31
C GLY A 200 5.84 -16.68 -7.24
N LEU A 201 4.62 -16.32 -7.66
CA LEU A 201 3.48 -17.23 -7.67
C LEU A 201 3.45 -18.17 -8.89
N LEU A 202 3.78 -17.65 -10.08
CA LEU A 202 3.72 -18.41 -11.33
C LEU A 202 5.05 -19.10 -11.66
N GLY A 203 6.17 -18.60 -11.13
CA GLY A 203 7.51 -19.00 -11.50
C GLY A 203 8.07 -18.20 -12.68
N ALA A 204 9.38 -17.99 -12.69
CA ALA A 204 10.07 -17.22 -13.73
C ALA A 204 9.91 -17.84 -15.13
N ASP A 205 9.90 -19.17 -15.21
CA ASP A 205 9.75 -19.91 -16.47
C ASP A 205 8.38 -19.73 -17.11
N ALA A 206 7.32 -19.67 -16.29
CA ALA A 206 5.95 -19.50 -16.76
C ALA A 206 5.68 -18.07 -17.25
N VAL A 207 6.33 -17.08 -16.64
CA VAL A 207 6.20 -15.67 -17.04
C VAL A 207 6.95 -15.44 -18.35
N GLY A 208 8.18 -15.94 -18.45
CA GLY A 208 9.07 -15.69 -19.59
C GLY A 208 9.69 -14.28 -19.58
N PRO A 209 10.84 -14.11 -20.23
CA PRO A 209 11.67 -12.89 -20.10
C PRO A 209 10.98 -11.64 -20.66
N THR A 210 10.26 -11.75 -21.78
CA THR A 210 9.58 -10.60 -22.40
C THR A 210 8.46 -10.06 -21.52
N ALA A 211 7.57 -10.94 -21.03
CA ALA A 211 6.49 -10.54 -20.15
C ALA A 211 7.01 -10.00 -18.81
N TYR A 212 8.10 -10.57 -18.30
CA TYR A 212 8.77 -10.08 -17.09
C TYR A 212 9.19 -8.62 -17.24
N ILE A 213 9.86 -8.27 -18.34
CA ILE A 213 10.30 -6.89 -18.61
C ILE A 213 9.10 -5.94 -18.70
N LEU A 214 8.06 -6.33 -19.45
CA LEU A 214 6.85 -5.51 -19.62
C LEU A 214 6.14 -5.27 -18.29
N MET A 215 5.95 -6.31 -17.49
CA MET A 215 5.35 -6.21 -16.15
C MET A 215 6.20 -5.39 -15.20
N THR A 216 7.53 -5.49 -15.29
CA THR A 216 8.47 -4.70 -14.49
C THR A 216 8.33 -3.23 -14.81
N MET A 217 8.34 -2.87 -16.11
CA MET A 217 8.17 -1.48 -16.53
C MET A 217 6.82 -0.91 -16.10
N ALA A 218 5.73 -1.65 -16.32
CA ALA A 218 4.39 -1.23 -15.89
C ALA A 218 4.31 -1.04 -14.37
N SER A 219 4.88 -1.97 -13.60
CA SER A 219 4.91 -1.89 -12.14
C SER A 219 5.74 -0.69 -11.67
N LEU A 220 6.92 -0.48 -12.23
CA LEU A 220 7.79 0.64 -11.85
C LEU A 220 7.16 1.99 -12.20
N MET A 221 6.57 2.13 -13.40
CA MET A 221 5.98 3.40 -13.81
C MET A 221 4.80 3.83 -12.96
N VAL A 222 4.01 2.87 -12.45
CA VAL A 222 2.78 3.17 -11.72
C VAL A 222 2.95 3.10 -10.21
N VAL A 223 3.79 2.18 -9.71
CA VAL A 223 3.85 1.82 -8.28
C VAL A 223 5.15 2.24 -7.60
N ALA A 224 6.24 2.50 -8.35
CA ALA A 224 7.54 2.81 -7.73
C ALA A 224 7.44 3.97 -6.73
N ASP A 225 6.62 4.98 -7.03
CA ASP A 225 6.26 6.03 -6.09
C ASP A 225 4.75 6.19 -5.89
N ALA A 226 4.15 5.21 -5.22
CA ALA A 226 2.75 5.31 -4.79
C ALA A 226 2.49 6.42 -3.75
N ARG A 227 3.52 7.15 -3.27
CA ARG A 227 3.36 8.21 -2.25
C ARG A 227 2.77 9.48 -2.86
N GLU A 228 2.97 9.69 -4.15
CA GLU A 228 2.37 10.79 -4.92
C GLU A 228 0.99 10.41 -5.50
N ALA A 229 0.42 9.28 -5.07
CA ALA A 229 -0.86 8.83 -5.56
C ALA A 229 -1.94 9.88 -5.28
N ILE A 230 -2.60 10.34 -6.34
CA ILE A 230 -3.70 11.30 -6.27
C ILE A 230 -4.89 10.74 -5.45
N LEU A 231 -5.06 9.42 -5.44
CA LEU A 231 -6.22 8.76 -4.86
C LEU A 231 -6.40 9.04 -3.35
N PRO A 232 -5.39 8.86 -2.47
CA PRO A 232 -5.46 9.29 -1.07
C PRO A 232 -5.89 10.75 -0.87
N PHE A 233 -5.36 11.69 -1.68
CA PHE A 233 -5.71 13.11 -1.58
C PHE A 233 -7.16 13.35 -1.99
N LEU A 234 -7.61 12.69 -3.07
CA LEU A 234 -8.98 12.76 -3.54
C LEU A 234 -9.96 12.19 -2.52
N THR A 235 -9.66 11.07 -1.87
CA THR A 235 -10.51 10.52 -0.81
C THR A 235 -10.61 11.44 0.40
N ASN A 236 -9.51 12.07 0.81
CA ASN A 236 -9.54 13.03 1.91
C ASN A 236 -10.34 14.30 1.54
N ALA A 237 -10.20 14.78 0.30
CA ALA A 237 -10.98 15.93 -0.18
C ALA A 237 -12.48 15.63 -0.22
N LEU A 238 -12.88 14.43 -0.68
CA LEU A 238 -14.28 14.00 -0.69
C LEU A 238 -14.85 13.91 0.73
N GLU A 239 -14.12 13.31 1.67
CA GLU A 239 -14.54 13.23 3.08
C GLU A 239 -14.73 14.64 3.70
N ILE A 240 -13.82 15.57 3.43
CA ILE A 240 -13.96 16.96 3.89
C ILE A 240 -15.21 17.60 3.26
N SER A 241 -15.42 17.41 1.95
CA SER A 241 -16.61 17.92 1.26
C SER A 241 -17.92 17.38 1.86
N GLU A 242 -17.95 16.10 2.23
CA GLU A 242 -19.13 15.49 2.87
C GLU A 242 -19.37 16.05 4.27
N ARG A 243 -18.32 16.27 5.07
CA ARG A 243 -18.42 16.84 6.42
C ARG A 243 -18.84 18.30 6.43
N THR A 244 -18.45 19.07 5.41
CA THR A 244 -18.73 20.52 5.34
C THR A 244 -20.13 20.81 4.79
N GLY A 245 -20.80 19.82 4.17
CA GLY A 245 -22.23 19.88 3.83
C GLY A 245 -22.62 20.79 2.66
N GLU A 246 -21.67 21.40 1.94
CA GLU A 246 -21.96 22.46 0.97
C GLU A 246 -22.56 21.98 -0.37
N THR A 247 -22.62 20.67 -0.64
CA THR A 247 -23.31 20.15 -1.85
C THR A 247 -24.04 18.84 -1.57
N PRO A 248 -25.36 18.85 -1.34
CA PRO A 248 -26.13 17.61 -1.36
C PRO A 248 -26.03 16.96 -2.75
N PRO A 249 -25.71 15.65 -2.85
CA PRO A 249 -25.57 14.99 -4.14
C PRO A 249 -26.88 15.05 -4.91
N ARG A 250 -26.82 15.60 -6.13
CA ARG A 250 -27.97 15.70 -7.05
C ARG A 250 -28.52 14.30 -7.31
N LYS A 251 -29.68 13.99 -6.72
CA LYS A 251 -30.43 12.76 -7.01
C LYS A 251 -30.89 12.84 -8.47
N ILE A 252 -30.55 11.83 -9.28
CA ILE A 252 -31.07 11.74 -10.65
C ILE A 252 -32.55 11.35 -10.56
N PRO A 253 -33.44 12.05 -11.29
CA PRO A 253 -34.83 11.65 -11.45
C PRO A 253 -34.91 10.22 -11.98
N ARG A 254 -35.78 9.39 -11.39
CA ARG A 254 -35.91 7.94 -11.64
C ARG A 254 -36.15 7.59 -13.13
N ASP A 255 -36.57 8.58 -13.90
CA ASP A 255 -36.92 8.63 -15.31
C ASP A 255 -35.72 8.52 -16.29
N TRP A 256 -34.47 8.65 -15.82
CA TRP A 256 -33.26 8.51 -16.67
C TRP A 256 -32.61 7.12 -16.64
N LEU A 257 -33.15 6.19 -15.86
CA LEU A 257 -32.60 4.83 -15.65
C LEU A 257 -33.48 3.73 -16.28
N SER A 258 -34.51 4.10 -17.04
CA SER A 258 -35.34 3.20 -17.85
C SER A 258 -34.87 3.13 -19.29
#